data_AF-A0A933QPE2-F1
#
_entry.id   AF-A0A933QPE2-F1
#
_cell.length_a   1.000
_cell.length_b   1.000
_cell.length_c   1.000
_cell.angle_alpha   90.00
_cell.angle_beta   90.00
_cell.angle_gamma   90.00
#
_symmetry.space_group_name_H-M   'P 1'
#
loop_
_entity.id
_entity.type
_entity.pdbx_description
1 polymer ?
#
loop_
_entity_poly.entity_id
_entity_poly.type
_entity_poly.pdbx_seq_one_letter_code
_entity_poly.pdbx_strand_id
1 'polypeptide(L)'
;MSQRVDVNGFLKFIDGQRDKIAKAFKEIEELQKLYQGSYTQFKTNHDKTLLALVNQIESASDGVSRVLNSQVEARVPDEKKLIVMHVDELKRKTIPTYQKQADKLLAQAQNRANDLRTQNPKLNDREEQLKADIAAQKKTLDDLNAQIQKLGSGLGFIFNVGKIHGLDARRNQTVGRLQALSNELNQVRQEWKKLHDDVGTEENALRAQLQTVMVHVGEFRQEHDYLAQNTDGEAHRRAIRFVIDNLKTRPADTNDATLMQMVNLNIQTDDFQAALGSVAGILGVLKGVEEGLGRLSASVTSLASEQSTHSAHLPTLQFELPDNAVAFGRTWDDLYAKSKDEKNLASHPADFVAAMQPFLNERLTKDHIASFFDGLGSAITRATAGWKGK
;
A
#
# COMPACT_ATOMS: atom_id res chain seq x y z
N MET A 1 -11.47 42.60 -25.03
CA MET A 1 -10.49 43.70 -24.85
C MET A 1 -9.60 43.22 -23.72
N SER A 2 -8.40 42.74 -24.04
CA SER A 2 -7.46 42.18 -23.07
C SER A 2 -7.09 43.23 -22.01
N GLN A 3 -7.25 42.88 -20.74
CA GLN A 3 -6.93 43.77 -19.63
C GLN A 3 -5.41 43.80 -19.41
N ARG A 4 -4.83 45.01 -19.36
CA ARG A 4 -3.42 45.20 -18.97
C ARG A 4 -3.29 45.22 -17.44
N VAL A 5 -2.33 44.46 -16.93
CA VAL A 5 -2.04 44.34 -15.50
C VAL A 5 -0.53 44.35 -15.25
N ASP A 6 -0.13 44.78 -14.07
CA ASP A 6 1.24 44.63 -13.58
C ASP A 6 1.51 43.18 -13.13
N VAL A 7 2.75 42.92 -12.69
CA VAL A 7 3.17 41.61 -12.18
C VAL A 7 2.26 41.11 -11.07
N ASN A 8 1.93 41.98 -10.11
CA ASN A 8 1.09 41.64 -8.97
C ASN A 8 -0.35 41.30 -9.42
N GLY A 9 -0.90 42.04 -10.37
CA GLY A 9 -2.20 41.75 -10.97
C GLY A 9 -2.23 40.42 -11.72
N PHE A 10 -1.14 40.06 -12.43
CA PHE A 10 -1.02 38.77 -13.10
C PHE A 10 -0.90 37.60 -12.11
N LEU A 11 -0.07 37.74 -11.08
CA LEU A 11 0.03 36.75 -9.99
C LEU A 11 -1.31 36.58 -9.26
N LYS A 12 -1.98 37.69 -8.93
CA LYS A 12 -3.32 37.67 -8.31
C LYS A 12 -4.36 36.97 -9.18
N PHE A 13 -4.27 37.11 -10.50
CA PHE A 13 -5.13 36.35 -11.41
C PHE A 13 -4.84 34.84 -11.31
N ILE A 14 -3.57 34.43 -11.38
CA ILE A 14 -3.17 33.01 -11.27
C ILE A 14 -3.63 32.41 -9.93
N ASP A 15 -3.33 33.08 -8.83
CA ASP A 15 -3.69 32.62 -7.49
C ASP A 15 -5.21 32.58 -7.32
N GLY A 16 -5.94 33.56 -7.87
CA GLY A 16 -7.39 33.54 -7.91
C GLY A 16 -7.97 32.35 -8.69
N GLN A 17 -7.31 31.88 -9.75
CA GLN A 17 -7.71 30.63 -10.43
C GLN A 17 -7.42 29.40 -9.58
N ARG A 18 -6.25 29.35 -8.91
CA ARG A 18 -5.88 28.24 -8.02
C ARG A 18 -6.86 28.11 -6.84
N ASP A 19 -7.27 29.23 -6.25
CA ASP A 19 -8.26 29.24 -5.18
C ASP A 19 -9.62 28.68 -5.62
N LYS A 20 -10.06 29.02 -6.84
CA LYS A 20 -11.30 28.49 -7.40
C LYS A 20 -11.21 26.99 -7.69
N ILE A 21 -10.08 26.55 -8.25
CA ILE A 21 -9.80 25.13 -8.48
C ILE A 21 -9.80 24.38 -7.15
N ALA A 22 -9.15 24.90 -6.12
CA ALA A 22 -9.09 24.27 -4.80
C ALA A 22 -10.50 24.13 -4.16
N LYS A 23 -11.37 25.14 -4.32
CA LYS A 23 -12.76 25.05 -3.86
C LYS A 23 -13.53 23.96 -4.61
N ALA A 24 -13.49 23.96 -5.94
CA ALA A 24 -14.15 22.92 -6.75
C ALA A 24 -13.60 21.52 -6.44
N PHE A 25 -12.28 21.40 -6.24
CA PHE A 25 -11.62 20.15 -5.89
C PHE A 25 -12.17 19.58 -4.58
N LYS A 26 -12.31 20.43 -3.56
CA LYS A 26 -12.83 20.00 -2.26
C LYS A 26 -14.24 19.43 -2.34
N GLU A 27 -15.16 20.10 -3.03
CA GLU A 27 -16.55 19.62 -3.16
C GLU A 27 -16.61 18.29 -3.95
N ILE A 28 -15.80 18.16 -5.01
CA ILE A 28 -15.73 16.91 -5.79
C ILE A 28 -15.08 15.78 -4.97
N GLU A 29 -14.13 16.08 -4.10
CA GLU A 29 -13.52 15.11 -3.20
C GLU A 29 -14.52 14.61 -2.13
N GLU A 30 -15.32 15.51 -1.55
CA GLU A 30 -16.39 15.10 -0.62
C GLU A 30 -17.44 14.23 -1.32
N LEU A 31 -17.82 14.56 -2.56
CA LEU A 31 -18.63 13.69 -3.40
C LEU A 31 -18.03 12.29 -3.59
N GLN A 32 -16.71 12.19 -3.80
CA GLN A 32 -16.03 10.90 -3.89
C GLN A 32 -16.23 10.06 -2.63
N LYS A 33 -16.05 10.68 -1.45
CA LYS A 33 -16.21 10.01 -0.15
C LYS A 33 -17.65 9.54 0.05
N LEU A 34 -18.63 10.38 -0.29
CA LEU A 34 -20.05 10.03 -0.22
C LEU A 34 -20.40 8.86 -1.16
N TYR A 35 -19.92 8.88 -2.41
CA TYR A 35 -20.13 7.76 -3.32
C TYR A 35 -19.51 6.47 -2.83
N GLN A 36 -18.29 6.49 -2.29
CA GLN A 36 -17.66 5.29 -1.73
C GLN A 36 -18.48 4.69 -0.57
N GLY A 37 -19.02 5.55 0.31
CA GLY A 37 -19.90 5.15 1.40
C GLY A 37 -21.20 4.51 0.90
N SER A 38 -21.91 5.20 0.01
CA SER A 38 -23.16 4.71 -0.58
C SER A 38 -22.95 3.43 -1.40
N TYR A 39 -21.88 3.36 -2.18
CA TYR A 39 -21.53 2.20 -3.00
C TYR A 39 -21.31 0.95 -2.16
N THR A 40 -20.69 1.07 -0.98
CA THR A 40 -20.46 -0.08 -0.08
C THR A 40 -21.78 -0.68 0.41
N GLN A 41 -22.71 0.17 0.85
CA GLN A 41 -24.04 -0.28 1.30
C GLN A 41 -24.85 -0.87 0.15
N PHE A 42 -24.83 -0.19 -1.00
CA PHE A 42 -25.44 -0.64 -2.23
C PHE A 42 -24.91 -2.02 -2.66
N LYS A 43 -23.59 -2.20 -2.67
CA LYS A 43 -22.93 -3.44 -3.10
C LYS A 43 -23.30 -4.62 -2.21
N THR A 44 -23.46 -4.38 -0.90
CA THR A 44 -23.96 -5.39 0.04
C THR A 44 -25.37 -5.86 -0.32
N ASN A 45 -26.28 -4.93 -0.62
CA ASN A 45 -27.65 -5.27 -1.02
C ASN A 45 -27.70 -5.98 -2.39
N HIS A 46 -26.89 -5.49 -3.32
CA HIS A 46 -26.69 -6.09 -4.63
C HIS A 46 -26.24 -7.56 -4.52
N ASP A 47 -25.15 -7.82 -3.81
CA ASP A 47 -24.58 -9.17 -3.70
C ASP A 47 -25.52 -10.13 -2.97
N LYS A 48 -26.26 -9.65 -1.96
CA LYS A 48 -27.31 -10.41 -1.30
C LYS A 48 -28.45 -10.78 -2.25
N THR A 49 -28.90 -9.82 -3.07
CA THR A 49 -30.00 -10.04 -4.03
C THR A 49 -29.57 -11.01 -5.13
N LEU A 50 -28.36 -10.83 -5.66
CA LEU A 50 -27.76 -11.72 -6.66
C LEU A 50 -27.66 -13.15 -6.12
N LEU A 51 -27.14 -13.34 -4.92
CA LEU A 51 -27.01 -14.67 -4.32
C LEU A 51 -28.37 -15.34 -4.12
N ALA A 52 -29.39 -14.59 -3.66
CA ALA A 52 -30.73 -15.11 -3.47
C ALA A 52 -31.34 -15.58 -4.81
N LEU A 53 -31.20 -14.79 -5.88
CA LEU A 53 -31.69 -15.14 -7.21
C LEU A 53 -30.95 -16.33 -7.83
N VAL A 54 -29.63 -16.40 -7.68
CA VAL A 54 -28.84 -17.55 -8.14
C VAL A 54 -29.36 -18.82 -7.49
N ASN A 55 -29.48 -18.85 -6.16
CA ASN A 55 -29.96 -20.03 -5.44
C ASN A 55 -31.40 -20.39 -5.80
N GLN A 56 -32.27 -19.39 -6.01
CA GLN A 56 -33.67 -19.60 -6.43
C GLN A 56 -33.73 -20.26 -7.81
N ILE A 57 -32.95 -19.78 -8.78
CA ILE A 57 -32.94 -20.31 -10.14
C ILE A 57 -32.30 -21.69 -10.19
N GLU A 58 -31.21 -21.92 -9.43
CA GLU A 58 -30.59 -23.25 -9.32
C GLU A 58 -31.54 -24.30 -8.74
N SER A 59 -32.44 -23.91 -7.82
CA SER A 59 -33.34 -24.83 -7.13
C SER A 59 -34.68 -25.03 -7.87
N ALA A 60 -35.00 -24.21 -8.86
CA ALA A 60 -36.29 -24.23 -9.54
C ALA A 60 -36.28 -25.23 -10.71
N SER A 61 -37.07 -26.30 -10.61
CA SER A 61 -37.29 -27.24 -11.72
C SER A 61 -38.27 -26.71 -12.77
N ASP A 62 -39.17 -25.81 -12.39
CA ASP A 62 -40.20 -25.20 -13.23
C ASP A 62 -40.35 -23.70 -12.90
N GLY A 63 -40.74 -22.89 -13.88
CA GLY A 63 -41.06 -21.46 -13.67
C GLY A 63 -39.92 -20.47 -13.85
N VAL A 64 -38.72 -20.93 -14.22
CA VAL A 64 -37.64 -20.05 -14.69
C VAL A 64 -38.00 -19.51 -16.08
N SER A 65 -37.78 -18.20 -16.28
CA SER A 65 -37.95 -17.55 -17.60
C SER A 65 -37.21 -18.34 -18.69
N ARG A 66 -37.90 -18.65 -19.80
CA ARG A 66 -37.30 -19.34 -20.95
C ARG A 66 -36.22 -18.49 -21.61
N VAL A 67 -36.45 -17.17 -21.67
CA VAL A 67 -35.47 -16.21 -22.18
C VAL A 67 -34.21 -16.24 -21.31
N LEU A 68 -34.37 -16.19 -19.98
CA LEU A 68 -33.25 -16.25 -19.05
C LEU A 68 -32.49 -17.57 -19.18
N ASN A 69 -33.21 -18.70 -19.21
CA ASN A 69 -32.59 -20.01 -19.35
C ASN A 69 -31.80 -20.14 -20.65
N SER A 70 -32.33 -19.63 -21.77
CA SER A 70 -31.61 -19.63 -23.04
C SER A 70 -30.30 -18.82 -22.98
N GLN A 71 -30.26 -17.72 -22.24
CA GLN A 71 -29.04 -16.92 -22.05
C GLN A 71 -28.03 -17.63 -21.16
N VAL A 72 -28.50 -18.31 -20.10
CA VAL A 72 -27.66 -19.13 -19.22
C VAL A 72 -27.03 -20.26 -20.02
N GLU A 73 -27.82 -21.05 -20.74
CA GLU A 73 -27.33 -22.17 -21.55
C GLU A 73 -26.32 -21.73 -22.62
N ALA A 74 -26.52 -20.57 -23.24
CA ALA A 74 -25.56 -20.00 -24.18
C ALA A 74 -24.21 -19.62 -23.52
N ARG A 75 -24.21 -19.30 -22.21
CA ARG A 75 -23.04 -18.89 -21.44
C ARG A 75 -22.28 -20.07 -20.81
N VAL A 76 -22.94 -21.19 -20.54
CA VAL A 76 -22.33 -22.38 -19.91
C VAL A 76 -21.03 -22.83 -20.58
N PRO A 77 -20.91 -22.92 -21.92
CA PRO A 77 -19.67 -23.36 -22.57
C PRO A 77 -18.46 -22.47 -22.25
N ASP A 78 -18.66 -21.15 -22.16
CA ASP A 78 -17.61 -20.20 -21.81
C ASP A 78 -17.16 -20.39 -20.36
N GLU A 79 -18.11 -20.51 -19.43
CA GLU A 79 -17.80 -20.71 -18.01
C GLU A 79 -17.10 -22.05 -17.76
N LYS A 80 -17.51 -23.10 -18.48
CA LYS A 80 -16.82 -24.40 -18.45
C LYS A 80 -15.37 -24.28 -18.91
N LYS A 81 -15.12 -23.54 -20.00
CA LYS A 81 -13.75 -23.27 -20.47
C LYS A 81 -12.92 -22.53 -19.43
N LEU A 82 -13.50 -21.51 -18.77
CA LEU A 82 -12.83 -20.76 -17.71
C LEU A 82 -12.50 -21.65 -16.50
N ILE A 83 -13.42 -22.51 -16.07
CA ILE A 83 -13.18 -23.46 -14.97
C ILE A 83 -12.06 -24.43 -15.34
N VAL A 84 -12.08 -25.02 -16.53
CA VAL A 84 -11.03 -25.95 -16.98
C VAL A 84 -9.66 -25.26 -16.99
N MET A 85 -9.58 -24.03 -17.50
CA MET A 85 -8.35 -23.24 -17.47
C MET A 85 -7.85 -22.99 -16.05
N HIS A 86 -8.76 -22.67 -15.11
CA HIS A 86 -8.41 -22.44 -13.71
C HIS A 86 -7.95 -23.72 -13.01
N VAL A 87 -8.62 -24.86 -13.24
CA VAL A 87 -8.20 -26.18 -12.76
C VAL A 87 -6.79 -26.52 -13.27
N ASP A 88 -6.51 -26.26 -14.56
CA ASP A 88 -5.19 -26.47 -15.13
C ASP A 88 -4.14 -25.52 -14.51
N GLU A 89 -4.47 -24.26 -14.24
CA GLU A 89 -3.57 -23.33 -13.54
C GLU A 89 -3.28 -23.79 -12.11
N LEU A 90 -4.31 -24.17 -11.35
CA LEU A 90 -4.15 -24.70 -9.99
C LEU A 90 -3.21 -25.90 -9.98
N LYS A 91 -3.42 -26.85 -10.90
CA LYS A 91 -2.64 -28.09 -10.99
C LYS A 91 -1.20 -27.86 -11.44
N ARG A 92 -0.98 -27.04 -12.48
CA ARG A 92 0.34 -26.92 -13.13
C ARG A 92 1.22 -25.86 -12.50
N LYS A 93 0.63 -24.85 -11.86
CA LYS A 93 1.36 -23.65 -11.41
C LYS A 93 1.14 -23.38 -9.93
N THR A 94 -0.10 -23.18 -9.48
CA THR A 94 -0.36 -22.68 -8.12
C THR A 94 0.05 -23.69 -7.06
N ILE A 95 -0.48 -24.91 -7.08
CA ILE A 95 -0.17 -25.95 -6.09
C ILE A 95 1.34 -26.27 -6.08
N PRO A 96 2.00 -26.54 -7.23
CA PRO A 96 3.45 -26.81 -7.25
C PRO A 96 4.30 -25.65 -6.71
N THR A 97 3.89 -24.40 -6.92
CA THR A 97 4.62 -23.22 -6.41
C THR A 97 4.60 -23.18 -4.89
N TYR A 98 3.42 -23.37 -4.28
CA TYR A 98 3.31 -23.38 -2.83
C TYR A 98 3.96 -24.62 -2.20
N GLN A 99 3.93 -25.77 -2.87
CA GLN A 99 4.69 -26.94 -2.43
C GLN A 99 6.20 -26.67 -2.41
N LYS A 100 6.76 -26.08 -3.47
CA LYS A 100 8.17 -25.67 -3.50
C LYS A 100 8.52 -24.68 -2.38
N GLN A 101 7.60 -23.78 -2.04
CA GLN A 101 7.78 -22.87 -0.91
C GLN A 101 7.81 -23.62 0.42
N ALA A 102 6.91 -24.60 0.62
CA ALA A 102 6.92 -25.46 1.81
C ALA A 102 8.23 -26.24 1.92
N ASP A 103 8.70 -26.84 0.82
CA ASP A 103 9.96 -27.58 0.77
C ASP A 103 11.16 -26.69 1.13
N LYS A 104 11.16 -25.44 0.65
CA LYS A 104 12.18 -24.45 1.00
C LYS A 104 12.17 -24.11 2.49
N LEU A 105 11.00 -23.90 3.09
CA LEU A 105 10.86 -23.61 4.52
C LEU A 105 11.32 -24.80 5.36
N LEU A 106 11.00 -26.03 4.95
CA LEU A 106 11.48 -27.26 5.58
C LEU A 106 13.01 -27.37 5.52
N ALA A 107 13.61 -27.11 4.35
CA ALA A 107 15.05 -27.12 4.18
C ALA A 107 15.74 -26.05 5.06
N GLN A 108 15.14 -24.86 5.17
CA GLN A 108 15.63 -23.80 6.07
C GLN A 108 15.59 -24.23 7.54
N ALA A 109 14.49 -24.85 7.98
CA ALA A 109 14.37 -25.37 9.34
C ALA A 109 15.41 -26.46 9.63
N GLN A 110 15.62 -27.39 8.68
CA GLN A 110 16.65 -28.44 8.80
C GLN A 110 18.06 -27.86 8.89
N ASN A 111 18.38 -26.87 8.06
CA ASN A 111 19.68 -26.20 8.11
C ASN A 111 19.91 -25.54 9.46
N ARG A 112 18.88 -24.88 10.02
CA ARG A 112 19.01 -24.22 11.31
C ARG A 112 19.20 -25.20 12.47
N ALA A 113 18.50 -26.33 12.45
CA ALA A 113 18.71 -27.40 13.41
C ALA A 113 20.13 -27.98 13.31
N ASN A 114 20.68 -28.09 12.10
CA ASN A 114 22.06 -28.54 11.88
C ASN A 114 23.10 -27.54 12.40
N ASP A 115 22.85 -26.24 12.26
CA ASP A 115 23.71 -25.18 12.82
C ASP A 115 23.79 -25.28 14.34
N LEU A 116 22.65 -25.45 15.02
CA LEU A 116 22.60 -25.68 16.46
C LEU A 116 23.39 -26.92 16.87
N ARG A 117 23.19 -28.02 16.15
CA ARG A 117 23.89 -29.29 16.41
C ARG A 117 25.41 -29.16 16.28
N THR A 118 25.87 -28.23 15.44
CA THR A 118 27.31 -27.99 15.20
C THR A 118 27.91 -26.99 16.19
N GLN A 119 27.15 -25.96 16.61
CA GLN A 119 27.66 -24.89 17.48
C GLN A 119 27.56 -25.24 18.97
N ASN A 120 26.51 -25.96 19.38
CA ASN A 120 26.28 -26.30 20.79
C ASN A 120 27.48 -27.04 21.45
N PRO A 121 28.07 -28.09 20.84
CA PRO A 121 29.22 -28.76 21.44
C PRO A 121 30.42 -27.83 21.64
N LYS A 122 30.70 -26.93 20.69
CA LYS A 122 31.85 -26.02 20.76
C LYS A 122 31.72 -25.02 21.91
N LEU A 123 30.52 -24.48 22.11
CA LEU A 123 30.23 -23.56 23.21
C LEU A 123 30.29 -24.29 24.56
N ASN A 124 29.76 -25.52 24.61
CA ASN A 124 29.83 -26.37 25.80
C ASN A 124 31.28 -26.71 26.19
N ASP A 125 32.10 -27.14 25.23
CA ASP A 125 33.50 -27.48 25.48
C ASP A 125 34.28 -26.26 26.01
N ARG A 126 34.03 -25.07 25.44
CA ARG A 126 34.63 -23.81 25.89
C ARG A 126 34.18 -23.43 27.30
N GLU A 127 32.90 -23.58 27.61
CA GLU A 127 32.39 -23.35 28.97
C GLU A 127 33.05 -24.29 29.98
N GLU A 128 33.15 -25.59 29.69
CA GLU A 128 33.77 -26.57 30.58
C GLU A 128 35.27 -26.29 30.78
N GLN A 129 35.99 -25.89 29.73
CA GLN A 129 37.37 -25.45 29.85
C GLN A 129 37.52 -24.23 30.78
N LEU A 130 36.70 -23.20 30.59
CA LEU A 130 36.73 -22.00 31.42
C LEU A 130 36.41 -22.30 32.89
N LYS A 131 35.45 -23.19 33.15
CA LYS A 131 35.14 -23.65 34.52
C LYS A 131 36.34 -24.35 35.15
N ALA A 132 37.02 -25.22 34.41
CA ALA A 132 38.22 -25.90 34.88
C ALA A 132 39.36 -24.91 35.20
N ASP A 133 39.60 -23.94 34.31
CA ASP A 133 40.63 -22.91 34.50
C ASP A 133 40.34 -22.01 35.71
N ILE A 134 39.06 -21.60 35.89
CA ILE A 134 38.63 -20.85 37.08
C ILE A 134 38.88 -21.67 38.36
N ALA A 135 38.57 -22.96 38.36
CA ALA A 135 38.80 -23.81 39.53
C ALA A 135 40.29 -23.93 39.86
N ALA A 136 41.16 -24.09 38.85
CA ALA A 136 42.60 -24.13 39.01
C ALA A 136 43.18 -22.80 39.54
N GLN A 137 42.71 -21.66 39.03
CA GLN A 137 43.14 -20.35 39.51
C GLN A 137 42.62 -20.04 40.93
N LYS A 138 41.42 -20.49 41.30
CA LYS A 138 40.91 -20.38 42.69
C LYS A 138 41.80 -21.16 43.66
N LYS A 139 42.16 -22.40 43.31
CA LYS A 139 43.11 -23.18 44.11
C LYS A 139 44.45 -22.46 44.27
N THR A 140 44.98 -21.88 43.19
CA THR A 140 46.21 -21.09 43.23
C THR A 140 46.08 -19.87 44.16
N LEU A 141 44.92 -19.20 44.14
CA LEU A 141 44.65 -18.06 45.01
C LEU A 141 44.59 -18.47 46.48
N ASP A 142 43.94 -19.60 46.79
CA ASP A 142 43.86 -20.14 48.15
C ASP A 142 45.25 -20.53 48.69
N ASP A 143 46.07 -21.17 47.86
CA ASP A 143 47.45 -21.52 48.19
C ASP A 143 48.32 -20.27 48.46
N LEU A 144 48.16 -19.21 47.65
CA LEU A 144 48.85 -17.93 47.85
C LEU A 144 48.41 -17.24 49.15
N ASN A 145 47.10 -17.21 49.43
CA ASN A 145 46.56 -16.65 50.66
C ASN A 145 47.09 -17.40 51.90
N ALA A 146 47.12 -18.73 51.86
CA ALA A 146 47.64 -19.56 52.94
C ALA A 146 49.15 -19.31 53.18
N GLN A 147 49.94 -19.12 52.11
CA GLN A 147 51.36 -18.78 52.21
C GLN A 147 51.59 -17.39 52.82
N ILE A 148 50.83 -16.38 52.37
CA ILE A 148 50.88 -15.01 52.92
C ILE A 148 50.52 -15.03 54.40
N GLN A 149 49.45 -15.72 54.79
CA GLN A 149 49.00 -15.82 56.19
C GLN A 149 50.06 -16.49 57.09
N LYS A 150 50.70 -17.56 56.62
CA LYS A 150 51.81 -18.21 57.35
C LYS A 150 52.98 -17.25 57.57
N LEU A 151 53.39 -16.51 56.53
CA LEU A 151 54.51 -15.57 56.58
C LEU A 151 54.20 -14.28 57.37
N GLY A 152 52.93 -13.89 57.45
CA GLY A 152 52.44 -12.72 58.18
C GLY A 152 52.13 -12.95 59.65
N SER A 153 52.26 -14.18 60.17
CA SER A 153 52.00 -14.50 61.58
C SER A 153 53.22 -14.25 62.48
N GLY A 154 53.02 -13.56 63.62
CA GLY A 154 54.07 -13.24 64.61
C GLY A 154 55.08 -12.16 64.19
N LEU A 155 56.29 -12.17 64.77
CA LEU A 155 57.42 -11.27 64.41
C LEU A 155 57.96 -11.49 62.97
N GLY A 156 57.44 -12.48 62.23
CA GLY A 156 57.87 -12.85 60.88
C GLY A 156 57.55 -11.82 59.79
N PHE A 157 56.60 -10.91 60.03
CA PHE A 157 56.27 -9.83 59.10
C PHE A 157 57.47 -8.88 58.90
N ILE A 158 58.26 -8.61 59.95
CA ILE A 158 59.39 -7.67 59.92
C ILE A 158 60.56 -8.21 59.07
N PHE A 159 60.73 -9.54 59.00
CA PHE A 159 61.82 -10.18 58.26
C PHE A 159 61.44 -10.63 56.84
N ASN A 160 60.14 -10.71 56.50
CA ASN A 160 59.66 -11.27 55.22
C ASN A 160 58.87 -10.28 54.33
N VAL A 161 58.89 -8.98 54.63
CA VAL A 161 58.15 -7.92 53.90
C VAL A 161 58.27 -8.04 52.37
N GLY A 162 59.48 -8.20 51.83
CA GLY A 162 59.70 -8.32 50.38
C GLY A 162 59.08 -9.58 49.75
N LYS A 163 59.07 -10.71 50.48
CA LYS A 163 58.44 -11.96 50.03
C LYS A 163 56.92 -11.86 50.06
N ILE A 164 56.37 -11.19 51.08
CA ILE A 164 54.93 -10.91 51.19
C ILE A 164 54.49 -10.02 50.03
N HIS A 165 55.21 -8.93 49.73
CA HIS A 165 54.90 -8.09 48.56
C HIS A 165 54.94 -8.85 47.22
N GLY A 166 55.90 -9.75 47.04
CA GLY A 166 55.97 -10.60 45.84
C GLY A 166 54.81 -11.59 45.72
N LEU A 167 54.36 -12.17 46.84
CA LEU A 167 53.19 -13.05 46.89
C LEU A 167 51.89 -12.26 46.69
N ASP A 168 51.78 -11.05 47.24
CA ASP A 168 50.64 -10.16 47.03
C ASP A 168 50.54 -9.69 45.57
N ALA A 169 51.66 -9.40 44.91
CA ALA A 169 51.65 -9.08 43.48
C ALA A 169 51.12 -10.25 42.64
N ARG A 170 51.54 -11.49 42.95
CA ARG A 170 51.03 -12.71 42.30
C ARG A 170 49.56 -12.96 42.62
N ARG A 171 49.14 -12.73 43.86
CA ARG A 171 47.74 -12.80 44.29
C ARG A 171 46.88 -11.84 43.47
N ASN A 172 47.29 -10.58 43.37
CA ASN A 172 46.58 -9.56 42.57
C ASN A 172 46.54 -9.94 41.08
N GLN A 173 47.62 -10.52 40.54
CA GLN A 173 47.62 -11.07 39.18
C GLN A 173 46.63 -12.22 39.00
N THR A 174 46.57 -13.17 39.94
CA THR A 174 45.61 -14.28 39.94
C THR A 174 44.17 -13.78 40.07
N VAL A 175 43.91 -12.76 40.88
CA VAL A 175 42.60 -12.10 40.97
C VAL A 175 42.22 -11.47 39.62
N GLY A 176 43.13 -10.75 38.97
CA GLY A 176 42.91 -10.18 37.64
C GLY A 176 42.62 -11.25 36.58
N ARG A 177 43.34 -12.39 36.62
CA ARG A 177 43.07 -13.54 35.74
C ARG A 177 41.72 -14.18 36.00
N LEU A 178 41.33 -14.35 37.27
CA LEU A 178 40.01 -14.87 37.64
C LEU A 178 38.89 -13.96 37.13
N GLN A 179 39.05 -12.64 37.23
CA GLN A 179 38.10 -11.68 36.66
C GLN A 179 38.00 -11.83 35.13
N ALA A 180 39.13 -11.94 34.44
CA ALA A 180 39.15 -12.15 32.99
C ALA A 180 38.44 -13.45 32.58
N LEU A 181 38.77 -14.58 33.22
CA LEU A 181 38.13 -15.88 32.96
C LEU A 181 36.63 -15.87 33.29
N SER A 182 36.23 -15.20 34.36
CA SER A 182 34.81 -15.07 34.71
C SER A 182 34.05 -14.22 33.68
N ASN A 183 34.67 -13.17 33.14
CA ASN A 183 34.09 -12.37 32.08
C ASN A 183 33.95 -13.19 30.79
N GLU A 184 34.96 -13.98 30.43
CA GLU A 184 34.91 -14.85 29.27
C GLU A 184 33.84 -15.95 29.42
N LEU A 185 33.71 -16.56 30.60
CA LEU A 185 32.63 -17.52 30.90
C LEU A 185 31.24 -16.88 30.73
N ASN A 186 31.08 -15.64 31.20
CA ASN A 186 29.83 -14.90 31.01
C ASN A 186 29.56 -14.60 29.53
N GLN A 187 30.59 -14.29 28.74
CA GLN A 187 30.45 -14.11 27.30
C GLN A 187 29.99 -15.39 26.60
N VAL A 188 30.59 -16.54 26.89
CA VAL A 188 30.17 -17.84 26.33
C VAL A 188 28.72 -18.15 26.66
N ARG A 189 28.28 -17.87 27.89
CA ARG A 189 26.88 -18.03 28.29
C ARG A 189 25.93 -17.08 27.58
N GLN A 190 26.35 -15.84 27.32
CA GLN A 190 25.58 -14.88 26.53
C GLN A 190 25.52 -15.30 25.06
N GLU A 191 26.61 -15.80 24.48
CA GLU A 191 26.67 -16.36 23.14
C GLU A 191 25.70 -17.54 23.00
N TRP A 192 25.71 -18.48 23.96
CA TRP A 192 24.76 -19.59 23.99
C TRP A 192 23.31 -19.12 24.10
N LYS A 193 23.02 -18.22 25.06
CA LYS A 193 21.66 -17.67 25.24
C LYS A 193 21.17 -17.02 23.95
N LYS A 194 22.01 -16.19 23.32
CA LYS A 194 21.68 -15.52 22.07
C LYS A 194 21.42 -16.53 20.95
N LEU A 195 22.32 -17.50 20.76
CA LEU A 195 22.14 -18.54 19.75
C LEU A 195 20.83 -19.31 19.95
N HIS A 196 20.53 -19.69 21.19
CA HIS A 196 19.31 -20.40 21.53
C HIS A 196 18.05 -19.55 21.29
N ASP A 197 18.06 -18.29 21.71
CA ASP A 197 16.93 -17.36 21.54
C ASP A 197 16.70 -17.02 20.05
N ASP A 198 17.77 -16.78 19.30
CA ASP A 198 17.73 -16.51 17.85
C ASP A 198 17.14 -17.71 17.09
N VAL A 199 17.61 -18.93 17.39
CA VAL A 199 17.09 -20.14 16.76
C VAL A 199 15.64 -20.41 17.16
N GLY A 200 15.29 -20.27 18.44
CA GLY A 200 13.91 -20.45 18.88
C GLY A 200 12.94 -19.48 18.22
N THR A 201 13.36 -18.23 18.03
CA THR A 201 12.57 -17.20 17.33
C THR A 201 12.38 -17.56 15.85
N GLU A 202 13.47 -17.92 15.17
CA GLU A 202 13.44 -18.28 13.75
C GLU A 202 12.67 -19.59 13.49
N GLU A 203 12.83 -20.61 14.32
CA GLU A 203 12.08 -21.87 14.21
C GLU A 203 10.57 -21.65 14.38
N ASN A 204 10.17 -20.81 15.34
CA ASN A 204 8.76 -20.44 15.51
C ASN A 204 8.23 -19.70 14.28
N ALA A 205 9.00 -18.77 13.72
CA ALA A 205 8.62 -18.04 12.52
C ALA A 205 8.51 -18.97 11.29
N LEU A 206 9.48 -19.85 11.08
CA LEU A 206 9.46 -20.84 10.00
C LEU A 206 8.29 -21.81 10.15
N ARG A 207 7.99 -22.26 11.38
CA ARG A 207 6.83 -23.13 11.66
C ARG A 207 5.51 -22.44 11.34
N ALA A 208 5.35 -21.18 11.75
CA ALA A 208 4.16 -20.40 11.45
C ALA A 208 3.98 -20.22 9.94
N GLN A 209 5.04 -19.84 9.22
CA GLN A 209 5.00 -19.70 7.76
C GLN A 209 4.68 -21.03 7.07
N LEU A 210 5.30 -22.12 7.51
CA LEU A 210 5.05 -23.46 6.96
C LEU A 210 3.59 -23.87 7.17
N GLN A 211 3.02 -23.61 8.36
CA GLN A 211 1.62 -23.89 8.63
C GLN A 211 0.70 -23.12 7.66
N THR A 212 0.94 -21.82 7.47
CA THR A 212 0.17 -21.01 6.52
C THR A 212 0.26 -21.55 5.10
N VAL A 213 1.47 -21.87 4.62
CA VAL A 213 1.67 -22.41 3.26
C VAL A 213 0.95 -23.76 3.10
N MET A 214 1.03 -24.64 4.10
CA MET A 214 0.38 -25.94 4.06
C MET A 214 -1.15 -25.83 4.06
N VAL A 215 -1.73 -24.87 4.78
CA VAL A 215 -3.16 -24.56 4.72
C VAL A 215 -3.54 -24.15 3.29
N HIS A 216 -2.81 -23.21 2.68
CA HIS A 216 -3.09 -22.79 1.30
C HIS A 216 -2.95 -23.93 0.28
N VAL A 217 -1.95 -24.81 0.42
CA VAL A 217 -1.84 -26.01 -0.43
C VAL A 217 -3.08 -26.89 -0.27
N GLY A 218 -3.58 -27.07 0.96
CA GLY A 218 -4.81 -27.80 1.23
C GLY A 218 -6.02 -27.15 0.57
N GLU A 219 -6.20 -25.84 0.73
CA GLU A 219 -7.27 -25.05 0.12
C GLU A 219 -7.26 -25.16 -1.41
N PHE A 220 -6.11 -24.95 -2.05
CA PHE A 220 -6.00 -25.05 -3.51
C PHE A 220 -6.23 -26.46 -4.04
N ARG A 221 -5.84 -27.50 -3.29
CA ARG A 221 -6.16 -28.89 -3.65
C ARG A 221 -7.65 -29.17 -3.54
N GLN A 222 -8.27 -28.74 -2.44
CA GLN A 222 -9.71 -28.88 -2.25
C GLN A 222 -10.48 -28.15 -3.35
N GLU A 223 -10.07 -26.93 -3.69
CA GLU A 223 -10.66 -26.16 -4.79
C GLU A 223 -10.48 -26.86 -6.14
N HIS A 224 -9.26 -27.32 -6.45
CA HIS A 224 -8.97 -28.09 -7.66
C HIS A 224 -9.89 -29.32 -7.77
N ASP A 225 -9.97 -30.12 -6.70
CA ASP A 225 -10.74 -31.36 -6.69
C ASP A 225 -12.24 -31.08 -6.81
N TYR A 226 -12.74 -30.07 -6.11
CA TYR A 226 -14.12 -29.63 -6.20
C TYR A 226 -14.49 -29.19 -7.62
N LEU A 227 -13.70 -28.29 -8.23
CA LEU A 227 -13.97 -27.78 -9.57
C LEU A 227 -13.80 -28.85 -10.65
N ALA A 228 -12.84 -29.76 -10.49
CA ALA A 228 -12.62 -30.86 -11.43
C ALA A 228 -13.74 -31.91 -11.38
N GLN A 229 -14.33 -32.15 -10.21
CA GLN A 229 -15.44 -33.10 -10.03
C GLN A 229 -16.80 -32.50 -10.38
N ASN A 230 -16.98 -31.21 -10.14
CA ASN A 230 -18.27 -30.51 -10.31
C ASN A 230 -18.23 -29.45 -11.43
N THR A 231 -17.45 -29.68 -12.48
CA THR A 231 -17.25 -28.68 -13.54
C THR A 231 -18.56 -28.22 -14.18
N ASP A 232 -19.46 -29.15 -14.52
CA ASP A 232 -20.71 -28.81 -15.21
C ASP A 232 -21.68 -28.04 -14.30
N GLY A 233 -21.84 -28.48 -13.04
CA GLY A 233 -22.68 -27.79 -12.05
C GLY A 233 -22.17 -26.38 -11.76
N GLU A 234 -20.86 -26.23 -11.54
CA GLU A 234 -20.26 -24.91 -11.29
C GLU A 234 -20.28 -24.01 -12.53
N ALA A 235 -20.13 -24.57 -13.74
CA ALA A 235 -20.27 -23.80 -14.97
C ALA A 235 -21.68 -23.24 -15.11
N HIS A 236 -22.70 -24.07 -14.84
CA HIS A 236 -24.09 -23.63 -14.86
C HIS A 236 -24.38 -22.57 -13.80
N ARG A 237 -23.92 -22.77 -12.55
CA ARG A 237 -24.03 -21.79 -11.47
C ARG A 237 -23.40 -20.44 -11.80
N ARG A 238 -22.17 -20.47 -12.33
CA ARG A 238 -21.45 -19.25 -12.76
C ARG A 238 -22.16 -18.57 -13.93
N ALA A 239 -22.71 -19.34 -14.86
CA ALA A 239 -23.49 -18.80 -15.97
C ALA A 239 -24.77 -18.11 -15.48
N ILE A 240 -25.52 -18.72 -14.56
CA ILE A 240 -26.68 -18.10 -13.90
C ILE A 240 -26.27 -16.77 -13.26
N ARG A 241 -25.23 -16.81 -12.41
CA ARG A 241 -24.73 -15.60 -11.74
C ARG A 241 -24.34 -14.52 -12.74
N PHE A 242 -23.56 -14.87 -13.76
CA PHE A 242 -23.11 -13.93 -14.79
C PHE A 242 -24.29 -13.29 -15.51
N VAL A 243 -25.25 -14.08 -15.97
CA VAL A 243 -26.41 -13.55 -16.70
C VAL A 243 -27.19 -12.60 -15.80
N ILE A 244 -27.53 -13.00 -14.57
CA ILE A 244 -28.30 -12.18 -13.63
C ILE A 244 -27.57 -10.87 -13.29
N ASP A 245 -26.26 -10.93 -13.04
CA ASP A 245 -25.40 -9.78 -12.72
C ASP A 245 -25.28 -8.78 -13.89
N ASN A 246 -25.57 -9.23 -15.11
CA ASN A 246 -25.49 -8.43 -16.33
C ASN A 246 -26.86 -8.09 -16.94
N LEU A 247 -27.97 -8.46 -16.30
CA LEU A 247 -29.31 -8.12 -16.77
C LEU A 247 -29.56 -6.60 -16.67
N LYS A 248 -29.82 -5.95 -17.81
CA LYS A 248 -30.23 -4.53 -17.88
C LYS A 248 -31.71 -4.33 -18.23
N THR A 249 -32.38 -5.40 -18.65
CA THR A 249 -33.79 -5.40 -18.99
C THR A 249 -34.46 -6.64 -18.43
N ARG A 250 -35.70 -6.50 -17.96
CA ARG A 250 -36.49 -7.63 -17.50
C ARG A 250 -36.77 -8.61 -18.66
N PRO A 251 -36.58 -9.93 -18.48
CA PRO A 251 -37.02 -10.91 -19.46
C PRO A 251 -38.54 -10.81 -19.69
N ALA A 252 -38.97 -10.89 -20.95
CA ALA A 252 -40.35 -10.58 -21.35
C ALA A 252 -41.40 -11.57 -20.81
N ASP A 253 -40.99 -12.78 -20.46
CA ASP A 253 -41.85 -13.91 -20.08
C ASP A 253 -41.91 -14.12 -18.55
N THR A 254 -41.44 -13.17 -17.75
CA THR A 254 -41.56 -13.21 -16.28
C THR A 254 -41.92 -11.85 -15.68
N ASN A 255 -42.67 -11.90 -14.58
CA ASN A 255 -43.01 -10.75 -13.75
C ASN A 255 -42.35 -10.84 -12.35
N ASP A 256 -41.26 -11.61 -12.21
CA ASP A 256 -40.54 -11.75 -10.95
C ASP A 256 -40.02 -10.38 -10.45
N ALA A 257 -40.55 -9.94 -9.31
CA ALA A 257 -40.22 -8.66 -8.71
C ALA A 257 -38.76 -8.59 -8.21
N THR A 258 -38.20 -9.70 -7.75
CA THR A 258 -36.81 -9.79 -7.32
C THR A 258 -35.87 -9.64 -8.52
N LEU A 259 -36.24 -10.21 -9.67
CA LEU A 259 -35.48 -10.04 -10.91
C LEU A 259 -35.52 -8.58 -11.40
N MET A 260 -36.67 -7.91 -11.28
CA MET A 260 -36.78 -6.47 -11.56
C MET A 260 -35.92 -5.63 -10.61
N GLN A 261 -35.91 -5.97 -9.33
CA GLN A 261 -35.02 -5.33 -8.36
C GLN A 261 -33.56 -5.50 -8.77
N MET A 262 -33.14 -6.69 -9.20
CA MET A 262 -31.78 -6.93 -9.67
C MET A 262 -31.43 -6.12 -10.91
N VAL A 263 -32.33 -6.00 -11.88
CA VAL A 263 -32.12 -5.13 -13.06
C VAL A 263 -31.85 -3.68 -12.62
N ASN A 264 -32.65 -3.15 -11.69
CA ASN A 264 -32.44 -1.80 -11.16
C ASN A 264 -31.09 -1.67 -10.45
N LEU A 265 -30.70 -2.68 -9.67
CA LEU A 265 -29.40 -2.71 -9.00
C LEU A 265 -28.26 -2.77 -10.04
N ASN A 266 -28.37 -3.55 -11.10
CA ASN A 266 -27.36 -3.61 -12.16
C ASN A 266 -27.20 -2.28 -12.89
N ILE A 267 -28.30 -1.55 -13.14
CA ILE A 267 -28.25 -0.20 -13.73
C ILE A 267 -27.55 0.76 -12.75
N GLN A 268 -27.93 0.74 -11.47
CA GLN A 268 -27.28 1.56 -10.45
C GLN A 268 -25.78 1.24 -10.30
N THR A 269 -25.36 -0.01 -10.47
CA THR A 269 -23.92 -0.38 -10.50
C THR A 269 -23.19 0.40 -11.58
N ASP A 270 -23.73 0.46 -12.79
CA ASP A 270 -23.13 1.21 -13.90
C ASP A 270 -23.12 2.71 -13.61
N ASP A 271 -24.20 3.25 -13.04
CA ASP A 271 -24.31 4.66 -12.66
C ASP A 271 -23.25 5.05 -11.62
N PHE A 272 -23.05 4.22 -10.58
CA PHE A 272 -22.00 4.44 -9.58
C PHE A 272 -20.60 4.35 -10.19
N GLN A 273 -20.35 3.39 -11.08
CA GLN A 273 -19.05 3.25 -11.74
C GLN A 273 -18.76 4.46 -12.65
N ALA A 274 -19.74 4.91 -13.43
CA ALA A 274 -19.64 6.08 -14.27
C ALA A 274 -19.43 7.36 -13.45
N ALA A 275 -20.13 7.50 -12.31
CA ALA A 275 -19.97 8.64 -11.41
C ALA A 275 -18.58 8.67 -10.77
N LEU A 276 -18.11 7.55 -10.22
CA LEU A 276 -16.76 7.43 -9.65
C LEU A 276 -15.68 7.71 -10.70
N GLY A 277 -15.84 7.19 -11.92
CA GLY A 277 -14.95 7.49 -13.04
C GLY A 277 -14.93 8.98 -13.40
N SER A 278 -16.10 9.62 -13.45
CA SER A 278 -16.23 11.06 -13.72
C SER A 278 -15.59 11.91 -12.62
N VAL A 279 -15.80 11.56 -11.35
CA VAL A 279 -15.13 12.19 -10.20
C VAL A 279 -13.61 12.09 -10.33
N ALA A 280 -13.08 10.89 -10.57
CA ALA A 280 -11.63 10.69 -10.73
C ALA A 280 -11.06 11.51 -11.90
N GLY A 281 -11.77 11.54 -13.04
CA GLY A 281 -11.40 12.36 -14.19
C GLY A 281 -11.32 13.85 -13.87
N ILE A 282 -12.36 14.40 -13.21
CA ILE A 282 -12.41 15.81 -12.81
C ILE A 282 -11.29 16.14 -11.82
N LEU A 283 -11.11 15.34 -10.76
CA LEU A 283 -10.05 15.55 -9.77
C LEU A 283 -8.66 15.52 -10.42
N GLY A 284 -8.45 14.61 -11.38
CA GLY A 284 -7.22 14.53 -12.16
C GLY A 284 -6.94 15.82 -12.95
N VAL A 285 -7.97 16.34 -13.64
CA VAL A 285 -7.86 17.62 -14.38
C VAL A 285 -7.60 18.79 -13.44
N LEU A 286 -8.38 18.93 -12.37
CA LEU A 286 -8.23 20.02 -11.41
C LEU A 286 -6.82 20.04 -10.80
N LYS A 287 -6.31 18.89 -10.39
CA LYS A 287 -4.95 18.74 -9.88
C LYS A 287 -3.89 19.12 -10.93
N GLY A 288 -4.02 18.62 -12.15
CA GLY A 288 -3.07 18.93 -13.22
C GLY A 288 -3.02 20.41 -13.59
N VAL A 289 -4.18 21.08 -13.63
CA VAL A 289 -4.26 22.53 -13.89
C VAL A 289 -3.74 23.34 -12.70
N GLU A 290 -4.04 22.95 -11.45
CA GLU A 290 -3.51 23.59 -10.25
C GLU A 290 -1.97 23.55 -10.24
N GLU A 291 -1.38 22.37 -10.49
CA GLU A 291 0.08 22.20 -10.54
C GLU A 291 0.72 23.01 -11.69
N GLY A 292 0.04 23.09 -12.84
CA GLY A 292 0.49 23.90 -13.97
C GLY A 292 0.50 25.39 -13.63
N LEU A 293 -0.56 25.88 -12.99
CA LEU A 293 -0.66 27.26 -12.50
C LEU A 293 0.37 27.56 -11.40
N GLY A 294 0.64 26.60 -10.51
CA GLY A 294 1.71 26.73 -9.50
C GLY A 294 3.08 26.93 -10.13
N ARG A 295 3.44 26.15 -11.16
CA ARG A 295 4.68 26.31 -11.92
C ARG A 295 4.76 27.65 -12.67
N LEU A 296 3.64 28.08 -13.22
CA LEU A 296 3.54 29.38 -13.89
C LEU A 296 3.74 30.54 -12.90
N SER A 297 3.09 30.48 -11.74
CA SER A 297 3.24 31.47 -10.65
C SER A 297 4.69 31.56 -10.18
N ALA A 298 5.36 30.42 -9.99
CA ALA A 298 6.78 30.38 -9.63
C ALA A 298 7.68 31.03 -10.71
N SER A 299 7.39 30.79 -11.98
CA SER A 299 8.10 31.42 -13.11
C SER A 299 7.93 32.93 -13.11
N VAL A 300 6.71 33.43 -12.95
CA VAL A 300 6.44 34.88 -12.91
C VAL A 300 7.05 35.53 -11.68
N THR A 301 7.02 34.87 -10.52
CA THR A 301 7.67 35.35 -9.30
C THR A 301 9.19 35.49 -9.49
N SER A 302 9.80 34.55 -10.21
CA SER A 302 11.23 34.60 -10.54
C SER A 302 11.56 35.80 -11.43
N LEU A 303 10.72 36.04 -12.46
CA LEU A 303 10.84 37.23 -13.32
C LEU A 303 10.63 38.54 -12.54
N ALA A 304 9.70 38.57 -11.60
CA ALA A 304 9.46 39.72 -10.73
C ALA A 304 10.70 40.05 -9.88
N SER A 305 11.33 39.00 -9.32
CA SER A 305 12.56 39.12 -8.53
C SER A 305 13.73 39.63 -9.38
N GLU A 306 13.85 39.14 -10.62
CA GLU A 306 14.86 39.60 -11.58
C GLU A 306 14.65 41.07 -11.96
N GLN A 307 13.41 41.48 -12.27
CA GLN A 307 13.08 42.89 -12.52
C GLN A 307 13.46 43.78 -11.34
N SER A 308 13.11 43.37 -10.11
CA SER A 308 13.40 44.15 -8.91
C SER A 308 14.91 44.32 -8.70
N THR A 309 15.67 43.24 -8.91
CA THR A 309 17.13 43.21 -8.76
C THR A 309 17.83 44.10 -9.79
N HIS A 310 17.34 44.09 -11.03
CA HIS A 310 17.91 44.84 -12.16
C HIS A 310 17.05 46.04 -12.57
N SER A 311 16.33 46.63 -11.61
CA SER A 311 15.34 47.70 -11.85
C SER A 311 15.93 48.97 -12.47
N ALA A 312 17.24 49.18 -12.36
CA ALA A 312 17.96 50.27 -13.02
C ALA A 312 18.06 50.10 -14.55
N HIS A 313 17.88 48.88 -15.08
CA HIS A 313 18.16 48.54 -16.48
C HIS A 313 17.03 47.78 -17.17
N LEU A 314 16.16 47.11 -16.42
CA LEU A 314 15.02 46.38 -16.97
C LEU A 314 13.74 47.22 -16.92
N PRO A 315 12.99 47.31 -18.03
CA PRO A 315 11.68 47.95 -18.03
C PRO A 315 10.68 47.17 -17.17
N THR A 316 9.75 47.89 -16.53
CA THR A 316 8.67 47.31 -15.73
C THR A 316 7.82 46.36 -16.57
N LEU A 317 7.61 45.14 -16.06
CA LEU A 317 6.78 44.15 -16.72
C LEU A 317 5.31 44.57 -16.72
N GLN A 318 4.68 44.48 -17.89
CA GLN A 318 3.26 44.68 -18.10
C GLN A 318 2.72 43.47 -18.86
N PHE A 319 1.68 42.85 -18.32
CA PHE A 319 1.05 41.67 -18.89
C PHE A 319 -0.29 42.03 -19.49
N GLU A 320 -0.62 41.40 -20.62
CA GLU A 320 -1.96 41.45 -21.19
C GLU A 320 -2.66 40.13 -20.85
N LEU A 321 -3.71 40.19 -20.02
CA LEU A 321 -4.49 39.01 -19.66
C LEU A 321 -5.23 38.49 -20.90
N PRO A 322 -4.98 37.25 -21.32
CA PRO A 322 -5.64 36.69 -22.50
C PRO A 322 -7.14 36.50 -22.28
N ASP A 323 -7.97 36.96 -23.22
CA ASP A 323 -9.44 36.83 -23.14
C ASP A 323 -9.86 35.35 -23.04
N ASN A 324 -9.17 34.44 -23.74
CA ASN A 324 -9.42 32.99 -23.64
C ASN A 324 -9.08 32.44 -22.24
N ALA A 325 -8.03 32.97 -21.59
CA ALA A 325 -7.66 32.52 -20.26
C ALA A 325 -8.66 32.97 -19.19
N VAL A 326 -9.15 34.21 -19.31
CA VAL A 326 -10.21 34.75 -18.44
C VAL A 326 -11.52 33.98 -18.64
N ALA A 327 -11.89 33.69 -19.89
CA ALA A 327 -13.10 32.92 -20.21
C ALA A 327 -13.03 31.49 -19.65
N PHE A 328 -11.91 30.80 -19.85
CA PHE A 328 -11.70 29.45 -19.34
C PHE A 328 -11.76 29.40 -17.80
N GLY A 329 -11.20 30.40 -17.13
CA GLY A 329 -11.22 30.51 -15.66
C GLY A 329 -12.61 30.60 -15.01
N ARG A 330 -13.66 30.91 -15.79
CA ARG A 330 -15.05 30.86 -15.30
C ARG A 330 -15.57 29.43 -15.15
N THR A 331 -14.92 28.45 -15.78
CA THR A 331 -15.29 27.04 -15.69
C THR A 331 -15.20 26.49 -14.28
N TRP A 332 -14.30 27.02 -13.46
CA TRP A 332 -14.16 26.60 -12.06
C TRP A 332 -15.33 27.01 -11.19
N ASP A 333 -15.87 28.21 -11.42
CA ASP A 333 -17.03 28.71 -10.67
C ASP A 333 -18.28 27.87 -11.02
N ASP A 334 -18.46 27.57 -12.31
CA ASP A 334 -19.57 26.72 -12.78
C ASP A 334 -19.44 25.30 -12.24
N LEU A 335 -18.23 24.73 -12.23
CA LEU A 335 -17.98 23.39 -11.70
C LEU A 335 -18.29 23.34 -10.21
N TYR A 336 -17.80 24.30 -9.43
CA TYR A 336 -18.09 24.44 -8.00
C TYR A 336 -19.60 24.58 -7.74
N ALA A 337 -20.29 25.44 -8.50
CA ALA A 337 -21.73 25.64 -8.35
C ALA A 337 -22.52 24.34 -8.60
N LYS A 338 -22.08 23.52 -9.56
CA LYS A 338 -22.71 22.23 -9.87
C LYS A 338 -22.33 21.10 -8.91
N SER A 339 -21.23 21.19 -8.17
CA SER A 339 -20.80 20.15 -7.23
C SER A 339 -21.27 20.37 -5.79
N LYS A 340 -21.80 21.56 -5.49
CA LYS A 340 -22.10 22.00 -4.11
C LYS A 340 -23.22 21.23 -3.39
N ASP A 341 -24.19 20.68 -4.12
CA ASP A 341 -25.27 19.88 -3.52
C ASP A 341 -24.86 18.40 -3.40
N GLU A 342 -23.83 18.17 -2.59
CA GLU A 342 -23.13 16.89 -2.54
C GLU A 342 -24.06 15.74 -2.13
N LYS A 343 -25.01 15.99 -1.22
CA LYS A 343 -25.93 14.96 -0.70
C LYS A 343 -26.95 14.52 -1.75
N ASN A 344 -27.51 15.47 -2.50
CA ASN A 344 -28.46 15.15 -3.55
C ASN A 344 -27.77 14.41 -4.70
N LEU A 345 -26.59 14.88 -5.11
CA LEU A 345 -25.78 14.26 -6.17
C LEU A 345 -25.31 12.86 -5.78
N ALA A 346 -24.84 12.67 -4.54
CA ALA A 346 -24.41 11.35 -4.05
C ALA A 346 -25.53 10.30 -4.03
N SER A 347 -26.80 10.75 -3.99
CA SER A 347 -27.98 9.89 -4.03
C SER A 347 -28.46 9.59 -5.47
N HIS A 348 -27.96 10.33 -6.46
CA HIS A 348 -28.35 10.22 -7.88
C HIS A 348 -27.11 10.19 -8.79
N PRO A 349 -26.34 9.09 -8.82
CA PRO A 349 -25.09 9.02 -9.56
C PRO A 349 -25.24 9.31 -11.07
N ALA A 350 -26.34 8.86 -11.68
CA ALA A 350 -26.65 9.13 -13.10
C ALA A 350 -26.83 10.64 -13.38
N ASP A 351 -27.54 11.35 -12.51
CA ASP A 351 -27.77 12.80 -12.65
C ASP A 351 -26.47 13.58 -12.52
N PHE A 352 -25.58 13.15 -11.62
CA PHE A 352 -24.25 13.72 -11.51
C PHE A 352 -23.43 13.52 -12.79
N VAL A 353 -23.40 12.30 -13.34
CA VAL A 353 -22.70 12.02 -14.60
C VAL A 353 -23.24 12.92 -15.71
N ALA A 354 -24.55 12.99 -15.88
CA ALA A 354 -25.19 13.85 -16.88
C ALA A 354 -24.84 15.34 -16.69
N ALA A 355 -24.76 15.81 -15.43
CA ALA A 355 -24.41 17.19 -15.13
C ALA A 355 -22.93 17.53 -15.40
N MET A 356 -22.04 16.55 -15.24
CA MET A 356 -20.58 16.68 -15.34
C MET A 356 -20.02 16.38 -16.73
N GLN A 357 -20.69 15.54 -17.51
CA GLN A 357 -20.23 15.11 -18.83
C GLN A 357 -19.96 16.27 -19.81
N PRO A 358 -20.77 17.36 -19.85
CA PRO A 358 -20.43 18.53 -20.66
C PRO A 358 -19.12 19.21 -20.24
N PHE A 359 -18.77 19.18 -18.95
CA PHE A 359 -17.48 19.72 -18.51
C PHE A 359 -16.34 18.89 -19.07
N LEU A 360 -16.38 17.58 -18.90
CA LEU A 360 -15.30 16.69 -19.35
C LEU A 360 -15.15 16.68 -20.88
N ASN A 361 -16.26 16.69 -21.62
CA ASN A 361 -16.24 16.52 -23.07
C ASN A 361 -16.05 17.81 -23.86
N GLU A 362 -16.46 18.95 -23.31
CA GLU A 362 -16.51 20.20 -24.07
C GLU A 362 -15.64 21.30 -23.46
N ARG A 363 -15.53 21.38 -22.13
CA ARG A 363 -14.88 22.52 -21.44
C ARG A 363 -13.50 22.20 -20.89
N LEU A 364 -13.33 21.03 -20.29
CA LEU A 364 -12.11 20.53 -19.64
C LEU A 364 -11.33 19.60 -20.58
N THR A 365 -11.37 19.89 -21.87
CA THR A 365 -10.65 19.12 -22.87
C THR A 365 -9.18 19.52 -22.91
N LYS A 366 -8.34 18.62 -23.45
CA LYS A 366 -6.91 18.89 -23.65
C LYS A 366 -6.67 20.18 -24.42
N ASP A 367 -7.45 20.46 -25.46
CA ASP A 367 -7.27 21.62 -26.32
C ASP A 367 -7.59 22.93 -25.61
N HIS A 368 -8.66 22.97 -24.80
CA HIS A 368 -9.00 24.15 -24.01
C HIS A 368 -7.98 24.40 -22.89
N ILE A 369 -7.51 23.34 -22.22
CA ILE A 369 -6.45 23.43 -21.21
C ILE A 369 -5.14 23.92 -21.84
N ALA A 370 -4.76 23.39 -23.01
CA ALA A 370 -3.58 23.83 -23.74
C ALA A 370 -3.71 25.31 -24.14
N SER A 371 -4.84 25.70 -24.74
CA SER A 371 -5.11 27.10 -25.11
C SER A 371 -5.03 28.05 -23.92
N PHE A 372 -5.51 27.62 -22.75
CA PHE A 372 -5.41 28.37 -21.49
C PHE A 372 -3.94 28.62 -21.10
N PHE A 373 -3.13 27.57 -21.04
CA PHE A 373 -1.71 27.69 -20.67
C PHE A 373 -0.87 28.40 -21.74
N ASP A 374 -1.12 28.15 -23.02
CA ASP A 374 -0.43 28.81 -24.14
C ASP A 374 -0.74 30.30 -24.16
N GLY A 375 -1.98 30.69 -23.87
CA GLY A 375 -2.38 32.09 -23.72
C GLY A 375 -1.56 32.78 -22.64
N LEU A 376 -1.48 32.17 -21.46
CA LEU A 376 -0.73 32.71 -20.32
C LEU A 376 0.79 32.74 -20.58
N GLY A 377 1.36 31.67 -21.14
CA GLY A 377 2.78 31.61 -21.51
C GLY A 377 3.15 32.63 -22.60
N SER A 378 2.27 32.85 -23.57
CA SER A 378 2.44 33.89 -24.58
C SER A 378 2.37 35.29 -23.98
N ALA A 379 1.51 35.52 -22.98
CA ALA A 379 1.48 36.79 -22.26
C ALA A 379 2.79 37.07 -21.53
N ILE A 380 3.39 36.06 -20.89
CA ILE A 380 4.71 36.16 -20.25
C ILE A 380 5.82 36.45 -21.28
N THR A 381 5.79 35.73 -22.41
CA THR A 381 6.77 35.92 -23.49
C THR A 381 6.70 37.34 -24.07
N ARG A 382 5.50 37.89 -24.26
CA ARG A 382 5.31 39.28 -24.72
C ARG A 382 5.79 40.30 -23.68
N ALA A 383 5.46 40.09 -22.41
CA ALA A 383 5.89 40.97 -21.32
C ALA A 383 7.43 41.04 -21.18
N THR A 384 8.11 39.94 -21.46
CA THR A 384 9.59 39.82 -21.36
C THR A 384 10.32 40.09 -22.69
N ALA A 385 9.60 40.35 -23.79
CA ALA A 385 10.22 40.52 -25.11
C ALA A 385 11.23 41.69 -25.13
N GLY A 386 10.96 42.76 -24.38
CA GLY A 386 11.85 43.92 -24.25
C GLY A 386 13.12 43.69 -23.42
N TRP A 387 13.27 42.51 -22.81
CA TRP A 387 14.46 42.12 -22.05
C TRP A 387 15.43 41.29 -22.89
N LYS A 388 14.98 40.67 -23.98
CA LYS A 388 15.83 39.93 -24.91
C LYS A 388 16.51 40.91 -25.88
N GLY A 389 17.71 41.36 -25.53
CA GLY A 389 18.56 42.13 -26.45
C GLY A 389 19.20 43.39 -25.89
N LYS A 390 19.78 43.33 -24.68
CA LYS A 390 20.85 44.23 -24.24
C LYS A 390 21.92 43.45 -23.50
#